data_AF-A0A1V5R9E6-F1
#
_entry.id   AF-A0A1V5R9E6-F1
#
_cell.length_a   1.000
_cell.length_b   1.000
_cell.length_c   1.000
_cell.angle_alpha   90.00
_cell.angle_beta   90.00
_cell.angle_gamma   90.00
#
_symmetry.space_group_name_H-M   'P 1'
#
loop_
_entity.id
_entity.type
_entity.pdbx_description
1 polymer ?
#
loop_
_entity_poly.entity_id
_entity_poly.type
_entity_poly.pdbx_seq_one_letter_code
_entity_poly.pdbx_strand_id
1 'polypeptide(L)'
;MEHLEYIMMILLNLILIPRWQAVGASITVVAANFLMLSLGLIVVPQIIKYNKKKVAVIFIKTLFASFLMAGFVILFKPFINIFLLIGLAGVLYLLVILALGGFKKEDLISIFNSFISKNIPSE
;
A
#
# COMPACT_ATOMS: atom_id res chain seq x y z
N MET A 1 -12.32 4.82 -17.29
CA MET A 1 -11.83 3.84 -16.29
C MET A 1 -12.86 3.67 -15.18
N GLU A 2 -13.32 4.76 -14.57
CA GLU A 2 -14.28 4.74 -13.46
C GLU A 2 -15.58 3.98 -13.76
N HIS A 3 -16.21 4.21 -14.92
CA HIS A 3 -17.45 3.49 -15.27
C HIS A 3 -17.28 1.96 -15.35
N LEU A 4 -16.11 1.47 -15.77
CA LEU A 4 -15.83 0.04 -15.86
C LEU A 4 -15.71 -0.60 -14.47
N GLU A 5 -15.12 0.13 -13.52
CA GLU A 5 -15.00 -0.29 -12.13
C GLU A 5 -16.38 -0.42 -11.48
N TYR A 6 -17.24 0.59 -11.63
CA TYR A 6 -18.60 0.55 -11.07
C TYR A 6 -19.44 -0.60 -11.63
N ILE A 7 -19.36 -0.83 -12.95
CA ILE A 7 -20.06 -1.96 -13.59
C ILE A 7 -19.55 -3.28 -13.02
N MET A 8 -18.23 -3.45 -12.89
CA MET A 8 -17.63 -4.65 -12.29
C MET A 8 -18.06 -4.83 -10.83
N MET A 9 -18.07 -3.76 -10.02
CA MET A 9 -18.53 -3.80 -8.64
C MET A 9 -19.98 -4.25 -8.52
N ILE A 10 -20.87 -3.75 -9.38
CA ILE A 10 -22.29 -4.13 -9.38
C ILE A 10 -22.42 -5.62 -9.74
N LEU A 11 -21.72 -6.07 -10.78
CA LEU A 11 -21.76 -7.47 -11.23
C LEU A 11 -21.21 -8.43 -10.16
N LEU A 12 -20.04 -8.14 -9.59
CA LEU A 12 -19.44 -8.99 -8.56
C LEU A 12 -20.27 -9.00 -7.28
N ASN A 13 -20.80 -7.85 -6.84
CA ASN A 13 -21.64 -7.80 -5.65
C ASN A 13 -22.92 -8.63 -5.81
N LEU A 14 -23.54 -8.59 -6.99
CA LEU A 14 -24.75 -9.38 -7.26
C LEU A 14 -24.49 -10.90 -7.19
N ILE A 15 -23.28 -11.35 -7.50
CA ILE A 15 -22.89 -12.78 -7.48
C ILE A 15 -22.34 -13.19 -6.10
N LEU A 16 -21.50 -12.36 -5.48
CA LEU A 16 -20.75 -12.71 -4.27
C LEU A 16 -21.51 -12.45 -2.97
N ILE A 17 -22.35 -11.41 -2.90
CA ILE A 17 -23.10 -11.09 -1.66
C ILE A 17 -24.09 -12.22 -1.29
N PRO A 18 -24.85 -12.83 -2.22
CA PRO A 18 -25.78 -13.90 -1.87
C PRO A 18 -25.08 -15.13 -1.26
N ARG A 19 -23.82 -15.39 -1.65
CA ARG A 19 -23.07 -16.58 -1.22
C ARG A 19 -22.21 -16.34 0.01
N TRP A 20 -21.59 -15.17 0.12
CA TRP A 20 -20.58 -14.87 1.15
C TRP A 20 -20.89 -13.60 1.96
N GLN A 21 -22.05 -12.99 1.77
CA GLN A 21 -22.55 -11.82 2.51
C GLN A 21 -21.48 -10.71 2.64
N ALA A 22 -21.12 -10.33 3.87
CA ALA A 22 -20.14 -9.29 4.16
C ALA A 22 -18.73 -9.62 3.65
N VAL A 23 -18.34 -10.90 3.66
CA VAL A 23 -17.06 -11.35 3.10
C VAL A 23 -17.08 -11.20 1.58
N GLY A 24 -18.21 -11.54 0.95
CA GLY A 24 -18.43 -11.36 -0.48
C GLY A 24 -18.31 -9.89 -0.91
N ALA A 25 -18.95 -8.99 -0.18
CA ALA A 25 -18.84 -7.55 -0.41
C ALA A 25 -17.39 -7.05 -0.29
N SER A 26 -16.66 -7.52 0.73
CA SER A 26 -15.26 -7.14 0.95
C SER A 26 -14.34 -7.61 -0.18
N ILE A 27 -14.56 -8.83 -0.69
CA ILE A 27 -13.81 -9.37 -1.84
C ILE A 27 -14.09 -8.54 -3.10
N THR A 28 -15.35 -8.13 -3.33
CA THR A 28 -15.70 -7.26 -4.47
C THR A 28 -14.94 -5.94 -4.41
N VAL A 29 -14.85 -5.30 -3.24
CA VAL A 29 -14.12 -4.04 -3.07
C VAL A 29 -12.63 -4.22 -3.36
N VAL A 30 -12.01 -5.29 -2.87
CA VAL A 30 -10.60 -5.59 -3.15
C VAL A 30 -10.38 -5.83 -4.65
N ALA A 31 -11.26 -6.60 -5.29
CA ALA A 31 -11.18 -6.88 -6.72
C ALA A 31 -11.33 -5.61 -7.58
N ALA A 32 -12.26 -4.73 -7.22
CA ALA A 32 -12.48 -3.45 -7.92
C ALA A 32 -11.28 -2.50 -7.78
N ASN A 33 -10.73 -2.35 -6.57
CA ASN A 33 -9.52 -1.55 -6.35
C ASN A 33 -8.31 -2.13 -7.11
N PHE A 34 -8.20 -3.46 -7.17
CA PHE A 34 -7.14 -4.11 -7.93
C PHE A 34 -7.29 -3.87 -9.45
N LEU A 35 -8.53 -3.89 -9.96
CA LEU A 35 -8.83 -3.52 -11.35
C LEU A 35 -8.43 -2.06 -11.61
N MET A 36 -8.80 -1.14 -10.72
CA MET A 36 -8.47 0.28 -10.83
C MET A 36 -6.95 0.51 -10.87
N LEU A 37 -6.20 -0.14 -9.97
CA LEU A 37 -4.74 -0.11 -9.95
C LEU A 37 -4.15 -0.64 -11.26
N SER A 38 -4.68 -1.76 -11.76
CA SER A 38 -4.20 -2.39 -13.00
C SER A 38 -4.42 -1.48 -14.21
N LEU A 39 -5.62 -0.90 -14.35
CA LEU A 39 -5.94 0.03 -15.42
C LEU A 39 -5.09 1.31 -15.33
N GLY A 40 -4.90 1.85 -14.12
CA GLY A 40 -4.00 2.98 -13.87
C GLY A 40 -2.57 2.68 -14.32
N LEU A 41 -2.03 1.50 -13.97
CA LEU A 41 -0.69 1.09 -14.39
C LEU A 41 -0.53 0.90 -15.90
N ILE A 42 -1.61 0.62 -16.63
CA ILE A 42 -1.60 0.53 -18.10
C ILE A 42 -1.61 1.93 -18.74
N VAL A 43 -2.37 2.87 -18.18
CA VAL A 43 -2.55 4.22 -18.74
C VAL A 43 -1.42 5.17 -18.35
N VAL A 44 -0.88 5.09 -17.14
CA VAL A 44 0.20 5.98 -16.63
C VAL A 44 1.42 6.07 -17.56
N PRO A 45 1.95 4.96 -18.13
CA PRO A 45 3.07 5.01 -19.08
C PRO A 45 2.79 5.80 -20.37
N GLN A 46 1.52 6.05 -20.70
CA GLN A 46 1.12 6.85 -21.87
C GLN A 46 1.25 8.35 -21.61
N ILE A 47 1.22 8.77 -20.34
CA ILE A 47 1.23 10.19 -19.93
C ILE A 47 2.63 10.62 -19.47
N ILE A 48 3.37 9.72 -18.78
CA ILE A 48 4.69 10.03 -18.21
C ILE A 48 5.72 8.93 -18.52
N LYS A 49 7.01 9.27 -18.46
CA LYS A 49 8.11 8.29 -18.54
C LYS A 49 8.08 7.36 -17.33
N TYR A 50 7.39 6.24 -17.46
CA TYR A 50 7.21 5.25 -16.40
C TYR A 50 8.36 4.24 -16.35
N ASN A 51 9.15 4.26 -15.27
CA ASN A 51 10.22 3.28 -15.06
C ASN A 51 9.67 2.01 -14.36
N LYS A 52 9.17 1.07 -15.17
CA LYS A 52 8.60 -0.21 -14.74
C LYS A 52 9.52 -0.97 -13.77
N LYS A 53 10.83 -1.01 -14.04
CA LYS A 53 11.81 -1.73 -13.22
C LYS A 53 11.93 -1.12 -11.83
N LYS A 54 12.07 0.20 -11.74
CA LYS A 54 12.20 0.90 -10.45
C LYS A 54 10.97 0.67 -9.57
N VAL A 55 9.78 0.79 -10.15
CA VAL A 55 8.52 0.58 -9.41
C VAL A 55 8.37 -0.87 -8.97
N ALA A 56 8.65 -1.84 -9.84
CA ALA A 56 8.61 -3.27 -9.48
C ALA A 56 9.59 -3.62 -8.36
N VAL A 57 10.80 -3.06 -8.38
CA VAL A 57 11.81 -3.28 -7.31
C VAL A 57 11.36 -2.67 -5.98
N ILE A 58 10.74 -1.49 -5.99
CA ILE A 58 10.19 -0.91 -4.76
C ILE A 58 9.01 -1.75 -4.26
N PHE A 59 8.11 -2.17 -5.15
CA PHE A 59 6.97 -3.00 -4.82
C PHE A 59 7.37 -4.32 -4.15
N ILE A 60 8.36 -5.03 -4.70
CA ILE A 60 8.82 -6.30 -4.10
C ILE A 60 9.49 -6.10 -2.74
N LYS A 61 10.25 -5.00 -2.55
CA LYS A 61 10.85 -4.66 -1.26
C LYS A 61 9.77 -4.36 -0.21
N THR A 62 8.75 -3.59 -0.59
CA THR A 62 7.60 -3.30 0.26
C THR A 62 6.82 -4.56 0.60
N LEU A 63 6.57 -5.43 -0.38
CA LEU A 63 5.88 -6.70 -0.18
C LEU A 63 6.65 -7.59 0.81
N PHE A 64 7.97 -7.70 0.65
CA PHE A 64 8.83 -8.46 1.56
C PHE A 64 8.82 -7.88 2.99
N ALA A 65 8.89 -6.56 3.14
CA ALA A 65 8.78 -5.91 4.45
C ALA A 65 7.42 -6.18 5.13
N SER A 66 6.33 -6.13 4.37
CA SER A 66 4.98 -6.46 4.85
C SER A 66 4.84 -7.92 5.25
N PHE A 67 5.47 -8.85 4.52
CA PHE A 67 5.49 -10.27 4.88
C PHE A 67 6.23 -10.52 6.19
N LEU A 68 7.37 -9.88 6.40
CA LEU A 68 8.12 -9.97 7.67
C LEU A 68 7.30 -9.40 8.84
N MET A 69 6.63 -8.26 8.63
CA MET A 69 5.70 -7.69 9.61
C MET A 69 4.55 -8.66 9.93
N ALA A 70 3.93 -9.26 8.91
CA ALA A 70 2.85 -10.22 9.09
C ALA A 70 3.31 -11.46 9.88
N GLY A 71 4.50 -11.99 9.56
CA GLY A 71 5.12 -13.09 10.31
C GLY A 71 5.34 -12.75 11.78
N PHE A 72 5.87 -11.55 12.05
CA PHE A 72 6.03 -11.05 13.42
C PHE A 72 4.69 -10.96 14.16
N VAL A 73 3.65 -10.38 13.54
CA VAL A 73 2.32 -10.27 14.16
C VAL A 73 1.76 -11.66 14.49
N ILE A 74 1.83 -12.62 13.57
CA ILE A 74 1.28 -13.97 13.77
C ILE A 74 2.00 -14.70 14.92
N LEU A 75 3.33 -14.59 14.98
CA LEU A 75 4.14 -15.25 16.01
C LEU A 75 3.97 -14.62 17.40
N PHE A 76 3.85 -13.28 17.48
CA PHE A 76 3.81 -12.56 18.75
C PHE A 76 2.39 -12.23 19.25
N LYS A 77 1.35 -12.46 18.42
CA LYS A 77 -0.06 -12.34 18.80
C LYS A 77 -0.44 -13.00 20.13
N PRO A 78 0.00 -14.23 20.47
CA PRO A 78 -0.39 -14.86 21.73
C PRO A 78 0.37 -14.33 22.96
N PHE A 79 1.47 -13.58 22.78
CA PHE A 79 2.33 -13.15 23.88
C PHE A 79 2.18 -11.68 24.27
N ILE A 80 1.63 -10.83 23.37
CA ILE A 80 1.61 -9.38 23.53
C ILE A 80 0.20 -8.84 23.33
N ASN A 81 -0.18 -7.80 24.10
CA ASN A 81 -1.43 -7.09 23.89
C ASN A 81 -1.48 -6.47 22.48
N ILE A 82 -2.66 -6.54 21.84
CA ILE A 82 -2.87 -6.14 20.45
C ILE A 82 -2.41 -4.70 20.16
N PHE A 83 -2.60 -3.76 21.09
CA PHE A 83 -2.18 -2.37 20.90
C PHE A 83 -0.65 -2.24 20.81
N LEU A 84 0.09 -2.92 21.69
CA LEU A 84 1.55 -2.90 21.69
C LEU A 84 2.11 -3.70 20.50
N LEU A 85 1.46 -4.81 20.14
CA LEU A 85 1.84 -5.62 18.98
C LEU A 85 1.77 -4.82 17.68
N ILE A 86 0.69 -4.07 17.46
CA ILE A 86 0.53 -3.22 16.27
C ILE A 86 1.62 -2.14 16.22
N GLY A 87 1.91 -1.49 17.36
CA GLY A 87 2.97 -0.50 17.45
C GLY A 87 4.34 -1.07 17.08
N LEU A 88 4.72 -2.21 17.67
CA LEU A 88 5.99 -2.88 17.38
C LEU A 88 6.07 -3.40 15.93
N ALA A 89 4.97 -3.93 15.39
CA ALA A 89 4.90 -4.38 14.00
C ALA A 89 5.11 -3.23 13.02
N GLY A 90 4.53 -2.06 13.29
CA GLY A 90 4.75 -0.85 12.49
C GLY A 90 6.20 -0.38 12.52
N VAL A 91 6.83 -0.37 13.70
CA VAL A 91 8.27 -0.05 13.84
C VAL A 91 9.13 -1.05 13.06
N LEU A 92 8.83 -2.35 13.17
CA LEU A 92 9.54 -3.40 12.43
C LEU A 92 9.43 -3.19 10.91
N TYR A 93 8.23 -2.92 10.40
CA TYR A 93 8.02 -2.62 8.98
C TYR A 93 8.89 -1.44 8.52
N LEU A 94 8.88 -0.33 9.28
CA LEU A 94 9.70 0.85 8.98
C LEU A 94 11.19 0.53 8.97
N LEU A 95 11.69 -0.22 9.96
CA LEU A 95 13.10 -0.62 10.01
C LEU A 95 13.49 -1.49 8.82
N VAL A 96 12.66 -2.47 8.47
CA VAL A 96 12.93 -3.38 7.35
C VAL A 96 12.92 -2.64 6.01
N ILE A 97 11.93 -1.78 5.74
CA ILE A 97 11.85 -1.07 4.47
C ILE A 97 12.99 -0.05 4.31
N LEU A 98 13.46 0.56 5.41
CA LEU A 98 14.64 1.41 5.43
C LEU A 98 15.92 0.62 5.17
N ALA A 99 16.07 -0.55 5.79
CA ALA A 99 17.22 -1.43 5.58
C ALA A 99 17.29 -1.96 4.13
N LEU A 100 16.14 -2.26 3.52
CA LEU A 100 16.06 -2.66 2.11
C LEU A 100 16.32 -1.49 1.15
N GLY A 101 16.42 -0.25 1.63
CA GLY A 101 16.52 0.94 0.79
C GLY A 101 15.29 1.11 -0.11
N GLY A 102 14.11 0.75 0.40
CA GLY A 102 12.83 1.10 -0.24
C GLY A 102 12.58 2.61 -0.19
N PHE A 103 13.07 3.26 0.86
CA PHE A 103 13.25 4.71 0.95
C PHE A 103 14.73 5.04 0.93
N LYS A 104 15.13 6.06 0.17
CA LYS A 104 16.49 6.59 0.32
C LYS A 104 16.56 7.42 1.59
N LYS A 105 17.70 7.38 2.28
CA LYS A 105 17.98 8.27 3.42
C LYS A 105 17.84 9.75 3.02
N GLU A 106 18.18 10.06 1.77
CA GLU A 106 17.98 11.36 1.12
C GLU A 106 16.51 11.80 1.11
N ASP A 107 15.58 10.87 0.90
CA ASP A 107 14.14 11.17 0.88
C ASP A 107 13.63 11.55 2.27
N LEU A 108 14.14 10.89 3.32
CA LEU A 108 13.80 11.24 4.71
C LEU A 108 14.33 12.61 5.11
N ILE A 109 15.56 12.95 4.71
CA ILE A 109 16.17 14.25 4.97
C ILE A 109 15.39 15.36 4.26
N SER A 110 14.97 15.12 3.01
CA SER A 110 14.11 16.03 2.24
C SER A 110 12.78 16.32 2.95
N ILE A 111 12.12 15.27 3.47
CA ILE A 111 10.86 15.41 4.21
C ILE A 111 11.09 16.22 5.49
N PHE A 112 12.11 15.88 6.27
CA PHE A 112 12.41 16.59 7.52
C PHE A 112 12.73 18.07 7.28
N ASN A 113 13.51 18.36 6.24
CA ASN A 113 13.83 19.73 5.83
C ASN A 113 12.60 20.49 5.33
N SER A 114 11.63 19.82 4.70
CA SER A 114 10.38 20.44 4.25
C SER A 114 9.45 20.81 5.41
N PHE A 115 9.49 20.06 6.52
CA PHE A 115 8.78 20.42 7.75
C PHE A 115 9.49 21.51 8.57
N ILE A 116 10.81 21.61 8.45
CA ILE A 116 11.64 22.64 9.11
C ILE A 116 11.70 23.95 8.31
N SER A 117 11.60 23.90 6.98
CA SER A 117 11.56 25.07 6.10
C SER A 117 10.17 25.70 6.08
N LYS A 118 9.70 26.09 7.26
CA LYS A 118 8.55 26.97 7.43
C LYS A 118 8.93 28.37 6.92
N ASN A 119 8.27 28.79 5.84
CA ASN A 119 8.05 30.17 5.39
C ASN A 119 9.26 31.11 5.32
N ILE A 120 9.87 31.24 4.13
CA ILE A 120 10.42 32.53 3.71
C ILE A 120 9.63 32.96 2.46
N PRO A 121 8.59 33.80 2.61
CA PRO A 121 8.04 34.52 1.46
C PRO A 121 9.11 35.52 1.01
N SER A 122 9.66 35.32 -0.19
CA SER A 122 10.45 36.35 -0.87
C SER A 122 9.48 37.30 -1.57
N GLU A 123 9.29 38.47 -0.98
CA GLU A 123 8.84 39.69 -1.69
C GLU A 123 9.87 40.10 -2.76
#